data_AF-A0A368YHU2-F1
#
_entry.id   AF-A0A368YHU2-F1
#
_cell.length_a   1.000
_cell.length_b   1.000
_cell.length_c   1.000
_cell.angle_alpha   90.00
_cell.angle_beta   90.00
_cell.angle_gamma   90.00
#
_symmetry.space_group_name_H-M   'P 1'
#
loop_
_entity.id
_entity.type
_entity.pdbx_description
1 polymer ?
#
loop_
_entity_poly.entity_id
_entity_poly.type
_entity_poly.pdbx_seq_one_letter_code
_entity_poly.pdbx_strand_id
1 'polypeptide(L)' 'MSATPEKPAYPSHMEKAPAGLFEHYCMHESCKSWGSFGFDKRYRLEWYCGEHKGDAEL' A
#
# COMPACT_ATOMS: atom_id res chain seq x y z
N MET A 1 -29.35 -7.53 20.06
CA MET A 1 -29.00 -7.93 18.68
C MET A 1 -28.16 -6.80 18.09
N SER A 2 -26.84 -7.00 18.03
CA SER A 2 -25.90 -5.96 17.58
C SER A 2 -26.03 -5.76 16.08
N ALA A 3 -26.50 -4.60 15.65
CA ALA A 3 -26.57 -4.24 14.24
C ALA A 3 -25.15 -4.16 13.68
N THR A 4 -24.85 -4.98 12.68
CA THR A 4 -23.63 -4.89 11.90
C THR A 4 -23.64 -3.56 11.13
N PRO A 5 -22.60 -2.71 11.23
CA PRO A 5 -22.56 -1.48 10.45
C PRO A 5 -22.47 -1.84 8.97
N GLU A 6 -23.48 -1.42 8.22
CA GLU A 6 -23.52 -1.47 6.76
C GLU A 6 -22.30 -0.72 6.20
N LYS A 7 -21.49 -1.43 5.42
CA LYS A 7 -20.25 -0.91 4.84
C LYS A 7 -20.56 0.36 4.02
N PRO A 8 -19.74 1.42 4.10
CA PRO A 8 -19.94 2.60 3.26
C PRO A 8 -19.85 2.20 1.78
N ALA A 9 -20.87 2.57 1.01
CA ALA A 9 -20.92 2.32 -0.42
C ALA A 9 -19.92 3.24 -1.12
N TYR A 10 -18.76 2.69 -1.51
CA TYR A 10 -17.86 3.35 -2.43
C TYR A 10 -18.54 3.50 -3.81
N PRO A 11 -18.25 4.56 -4.59
CA PRO A 11 -18.89 4.82 -5.87
C PRO A 11 -18.71 3.65 -6.86
N SER A 12 -19.65 3.48 -7.81
CA SER A 12 -19.76 2.29 -8.69
C SER A 12 -18.47 1.94 -9.46
N HIS A 13 -17.65 2.92 -9.82
CA HIS A 13 -16.36 2.69 -10.48
C HIS A 13 -15.27 2.11 -9.55
N MET A 14 -15.53 2.01 -8.25
CA MET A 14 -14.68 1.38 -7.23
C MET A 14 -15.23 0.01 -6.76
N GLU A 15 -16.34 -0.48 -7.33
CA GLU A 15 -16.95 -1.80 -7.02
C GLU A 15 -16.00 -2.98 -7.26
N LYS A 16 -14.95 -2.76 -8.05
CA LYS A 16 -13.88 -3.71 -8.35
C LYS A 16 -12.52 -3.07 -8.19
N ALA A 17 -12.27 -2.32 -7.10
CA ALA A 17 -10.89 -2.24 -6.64
C ALA A 17 -10.41 -3.69 -6.51
N PRO A 18 -9.38 -4.14 -7.26
CA PRO A 18 -8.95 -5.53 -7.20
C PRO A 18 -8.72 -5.83 -5.73
N ALA A 19 -9.45 -6.81 -5.19
CA ALA A 19 -9.34 -7.22 -3.79
C ALA A 19 -7.99 -7.89 -3.47
N GLY A 20 -6.99 -7.71 -4.34
CA GLY A 20 -5.62 -8.06 -4.09
C GLY A 20 -4.99 -6.95 -3.29
N LEU A 21 -4.65 -7.25 -2.04
CA LEU A 21 -3.55 -6.56 -1.38
C LEU A 21 -2.34 -6.73 -2.32
N PHE A 22 -1.96 -5.67 -3.04
CA PHE A 22 -0.77 -5.75 -3.88
C PHE A 22 0.42 -5.97 -2.95
N GLU A 23 1.11 -7.08 -3.14
CA GLU A 23 2.27 -7.41 -2.33
C GLU A 23 3.39 -6.42 -2.62
N HIS A 24 3.62 -5.52 -1.69
CA HIS A 24 4.66 -4.50 -1.77
C HIS A 24 5.73 -4.85 -0.75
N TYR A 25 6.84 -5.40 -1.22
CA TYR A 25 8.03 -5.59 -0.40
C TYR A 25 8.87 -4.32 -0.40
N CYS A 26 9.63 -4.12 0.67
CA CYS A 26 10.60 -3.04 0.74
C CYS A 26 11.61 -3.14 -0.42
N MET A 27 11.80 -2.05 -1.14
CA MET A 27 12.69 -1.98 -2.30
C MET A 27 14.17 -1.80 -1.93
N HIS A 28 14.50 -1.65 -0.64
CA HIS A 28 15.89 -1.59 -0.18
C HIS A 28 16.61 -2.92 -0.45
N GLU A 29 17.87 -2.83 -0.91
CA GLU A 29 18.69 -3.99 -1.22
C GLU A 29 18.80 -4.89 0.02
N SER A 30 18.53 -6.18 -0.13
CA SER A 30 18.48 -7.18 0.96
C SER A 30 17.31 -7.09 1.97
N CYS A 31 16.38 -6.14 1.83
CA CYS A 31 15.20 -6.10 2.69
C CYS A 31 14.07 -6.99 2.14
N LYS A 32 13.49 -7.85 2.98
CA LYS A 32 12.31 -8.69 2.65
C LYS A 32 11.07 -8.32 3.46
N SER A 33 11.13 -7.21 4.19
CA SER A 33 10.03 -6.73 5.02
C SER A 33 8.92 -6.13 4.14
N TRP A 34 7.70 -6.11 4.67
CA TRP A 34 6.57 -5.46 4.01
C TRP A 34 6.81 -3.95 3.89
N GLY A 35 6.60 -3.41 2.69
CA GLY A 35 6.64 -1.99 2.37
C GLY A 35 5.33 -1.32 2.75
N SER A 36 5.25 -0.77 3.96
CA SER A 36 4.08 -0.03 4.42
C SER A 36 4.00 1.40 3.87
N PHE A 37 5.10 1.96 3.37
CA PHE A 37 5.21 3.35 2.93
C PHE A 37 5.49 3.41 1.43
N GLY A 38 4.56 4.01 0.67
CA GLY A 38 4.69 4.24 -0.76
C GLY A 38 5.15 5.67 -1.06
N PHE A 39 6.16 5.82 -1.92
CA PHE A 39 6.76 7.08 -2.34
C PHE A 39 6.65 7.26 -3.84
N ASP A 40 5.98 8.32 -4.27
CA ASP A 40 5.85 8.65 -5.68
C ASP A 40 7.17 9.16 -6.23
N LYS A 41 7.76 8.43 -7.18
CA LYS A 41 8.92 8.85 -7.96
C LYS A 41 8.48 9.12 -9.39
N ARG A 42 9.31 9.87 -10.13
CA ARG A 42 9.03 10.33 -11.51
C ARG A 42 8.46 9.26 -12.46
N TYR A 43 8.84 7.98 -12.31
CA TYR A 43 8.43 6.91 -13.21
C TYR A 43 7.80 5.69 -12.52
N ARG A 44 7.75 5.65 -11.18
CA ARG A 44 7.30 4.47 -10.43
C ARG A 44 6.94 4.82 -9.00
N LEU A 45 6.06 4.01 -8.40
CA LEU A 45 5.81 4.03 -6.97
C LEU A 45 6.81 3.09 -6.29
N GLU A 46 7.60 3.62 -5.37
CA GLU A 46 8.55 2.84 -4.59
C GLU A 46 8.02 2.56 -3.19
N TRP A 47 8.28 1.38 -2.68
CA TRP A 47 7.74 0.93 -1.40
C TRP A 47 8.87 0.60 -0.43
N TYR A 48 8.78 1.12 0.80
CA TYR A 48 9.79 0.93 1.83
C TYR A 48 9.15 0.58 3.18
N CYS A 49 9.89 -0.17 4.01
CA CYS A 49 9.50 -0.42 5.40
C CYS A 49 9.81 0.81 6.27
N GLY A 50 9.41 0.79 7.55
CA GLY A 50 9.64 1.92 8.45
C GLY A 50 11.11 2.23 8.70
N GLU A 51 11.99 1.24 8.57
CA GLU A 51 13.44 1.37 8.74
C GLU A 51 14.10 2.05 7.53
N HIS A 52 13.68 1.66 6.32
CA HIS A 52 14.28 2.12 5.05
C HIS A 52 13.45 3.20 4.35
N LYS A 53 12.52 3.87 5.06
CA LYS A 53 11.72 4.95 4.47
C LYS A 53 12.58 6.12 3.99
N GLY A 54 13.76 6.31 4.60
CA GLY A 54 14.70 7.40 4.24
C GLY A 54 15.49 7.12 2.97
N ASP A 55 15.63 5.86 2.56
CA ASP A 55 16.22 5.48 1.27
C ASP A 55 15.38 5.98 0.09
N ALA A 56 14.09 6.22 0.32
CA ALA A 56 13.22 6.84 -0.67
C ALA A 56 13.53 8.32 -0.95
N GLU A 57 14.35 9.00 -0.13
CA GLU A 57 14.61 10.43 -0.25
C GLU A 57 15.99 10.76 -0.82
N LEU A 58 16.88 9.76 -0.92
CA LEU A 58 18.22 9.87 -1.53
C LEU A 58 18.16 9.66 -3.06
#